data_AF-A0A1G3PNZ3-F1
#
_entry.id   AF-A0A1G3PNZ3-F1
#
_cell.length_a   1.000
_cell.length_b   1.000
_cell.length_c   1.000
_cell.angle_alpha   90.00
_cell.angle_beta   90.00
_cell.angle_gamma   90.00
#
_symmetry.space_group_name_H-M   'P 1'
#
loop_
_entity.id
_entity.type
_entity.pdbx_description
1 polymer ?
#
loop_
_entity_poly.entity_id
_entity_poly.type
_entity_poly.pdbx_seq_one_letter_code
_entity_poly.pdbx_strand_id
1 'polypeptide(L)'
;MKLLIIISIPFSLYFLFSDLTLSSTAFHITMDENCGKFYIKNNNGRPDTQNDDGKAILNNTTWPPTSYAEIYINDKLLSLGCTAGKKINSDIDNNSLFYTWEINKTQITQIISLQQPGKIRISYKISSAGGGSADIGIRLCLDLSVISSFAYVLPVFNRMIKSENIYYDINEWFCVNSAADYKIIMHFFIPGEISEPPEKIVFSSWENFSKSGWDIKADTNRRFGSRIPFSRDIDPALGIYWRSKNDKNPGVFAIDMELAPEEDKFEFIHHGSKYIIVNNPAAENSGATDNLRPEKSIITEKITIVQTNIVNEISFHNKVMILPFINNTGQTQYDFLKRTVASTISSRIAKNSKLEIIPLAIAEAEINKCNINLDSVNDFSALNSEIIKNFNCKYIIYGSITVINKNLRIIADIYKPGRGTISDSFSNDSGYGKELFISIDSIADMIIQYLNNQE
;
A
#
# COMPACT_ATOMS: atom_id res chain seq x y z
N MET A 1 -49.60 24.86 -53.49
CA MET A 1 -48.94 25.36 -52.27
C MET A 1 -48.80 24.19 -51.31
N LYS A 2 -47.59 23.64 -51.10
CA LYS A 2 -47.38 22.49 -50.19
C LYS A 2 -47.05 23.03 -48.80
N LEU A 3 -47.85 22.65 -47.81
CA LEU A 3 -47.71 23.03 -46.41
C LEU A 3 -46.58 22.19 -45.78
N LEU A 4 -45.49 22.85 -45.37
CA LEU A 4 -44.39 22.22 -44.65
C LEU A 4 -44.72 22.26 -43.15
N ILE A 5 -45.09 21.12 -42.56
CA ILE A 5 -45.30 21.00 -41.12
C ILE A 5 -43.93 20.70 -40.49
N ILE A 6 -43.32 21.71 -39.88
CA ILE A 6 -42.14 21.52 -39.03
C ILE A 6 -42.64 21.05 -37.67
N ILE A 7 -42.58 19.73 -37.44
CA ILE A 7 -42.81 19.17 -36.11
C ILE A 7 -41.55 19.45 -35.29
N SER A 8 -41.58 20.54 -34.54
CA SER A 8 -40.64 20.80 -33.45
C SER A 8 -40.93 19.78 -32.34
N ILE A 9 -40.30 18.61 -32.40
CA ILE A 9 -40.20 17.74 -31.22
C ILE A 9 -39.28 18.50 -30.25
N PRO A 10 -39.76 19.01 -29.11
CA PRO A 10 -38.84 19.51 -28.09
C PRO A 10 -37.97 18.32 -27.70
N PHE A 11 -36.71 18.37 -28.13
CA PHE A 11 -35.69 17.39 -27.79
C PHE A 11 -35.32 17.62 -26.32
N SER A 12 -36.28 17.40 -25.41
CA SER A 12 -36.02 17.28 -23.99
C SER A 12 -35.38 15.91 -23.78
N LEU A 13 -34.14 15.77 -24.27
CA LEU A 13 -33.17 14.81 -23.76
C LEU A 13 -32.85 15.23 -22.33
N TYR A 14 -33.81 15.06 -21.43
CA TYR A 14 -33.45 14.65 -20.08
C TYR A 14 -32.89 13.25 -20.26
N PHE A 15 -31.59 13.15 -20.56
CA PHE A 15 -30.83 12.02 -20.05
C PHE A 15 -31.12 12.04 -18.55
N LEU A 16 -32.00 11.15 -18.12
CA LEU A 16 -32.22 10.90 -16.71
C LEU A 16 -30.86 10.42 -16.22
N PHE A 17 -30.11 11.34 -15.61
CA PHE A 17 -28.92 10.99 -14.85
C PHE A 17 -29.43 10.03 -13.77
N SER A 18 -29.09 8.76 -13.92
CA SER A 18 -29.40 7.71 -12.97
C SER A 18 -28.17 7.55 -12.09
N ASP A 19 -28.22 8.17 -10.92
CA ASP A 19 -27.15 8.18 -9.95
C ASP A 19 -27.56 7.46 -8.66
N LEU A 20 -26.64 6.65 -8.14
CA LEU A 20 -26.76 6.09 -6.80
C LEU A 20 -25.92 6.91 -5.86
N THR A 21 -26.53 7.34 -4.76
CA THR A 21 -25.86 8.16 -3.76
C THR A 21 -25.93 7.50 -2.40
N LEU A 22 -24.78 7.46 -1.72
CA LEU A 22 -24.62 6.99 -0.36
C LEU A 22 -23.98 8.09 0.49
N SER A 23 -24.41 8.26 1.74
CA SER A 23 -23.88 9.31 2.62
C SER A 23 -23.79 8.89 4.08
N SER A 24 -22.75 9.36 4.76
CA SER A 24 -22.61 9.36 6.22
C SER A 24 -22.31 10.78 6.70
N THR A 25 -22.04 10.91 8.00
CA THR A 25 -21.51 12.15 8.58
C THR A 25 -20.17 12.55 7.96
N ALA A 26 -19.29 11.60 7.67
CA ALA A 26 -17.95 11.88 7.14
C ALA A 26 -17.94 12.07 5.61
N PHE A 27 -18.74 11.29 4.87
CA PHE A 27 -18.57 11.17 3.41
C PHE A 27 -19.88 11.19 2.64
N HIS A 28 -19.79 11.63 1.39
CA HIS A 28 -20.81 11.48 0.38
C HIS A 28 -20.20 10.89 -0.88
N ILE A 29 -20.83 9.83 -1.37
CA ILE A 29 -20.39 9.03 -2.50
C ILE A 29 -21.52 9.05 -3.51
N THR A 30 -21.21 9.35 -4.77
CA THR A 30 -22.15 9.20 -5.88
C THR A 30 -21.52 8.32 -6.95
N MET A 31 -22.30 7.42 -7.53
CA MET A 31 -21.91 6.53 -8.61
C MET A 31 -22.93 6.64 -9.75
N ASP A 32 -22.43 6.77 -10.98
CA ASP A 32 -23.27 6.69 -12.18
C ASP A 32 -23.73 5.24 -12.39
N GLU A 33 -25.04 5.00 -12.38
CA GLU A 33 -25.64 3.68 -12.51
C GLU A 33 -25.36 2.99 -13.85
N ASN A 34 -24.96 3.74 -14.88
CA ASN A 34 -24.79 3.18 -16.21
C ASN A 34 -23.37 2.64 -16.38
N CYS A 35 -22.37 3.32 -15.83
CA CYS A 35 -20.98 2.97 -16.03
C CYS A 35 -20.15 2.66 -14.76
N GLY A 36 -20.73 2.78 -13.56
CA GLY A 36 -20.02 2.48 -12.31
C GLY A 36 -18.92 3.50 -11.95
N LYS A 37 -18.81 4.59 -12.72
CA LYS A 37 -17.91 5.69 -12.39
C LYS A 37 -18.44 6.44 -11.19
N PHE A 38 -17.55 6.92 -10.33
CA PHE A 38 -17.94 7.48 -9.03
C PHE A 38 -17.09 8.69 -8.66
N TYR A 39 -17.60 9.47 -7.71
CA TYR A 39 -16.81 10.46 -6.98
C TYR A 39 -17.13 10.39 -5.49
N ILE A 40 -16.24 11.01 -4.71
CA ILE A 40 -16.32 11.03 -3.25
C ILE A 40 -16.00 12.46 -2.82
N LYS A 41 -16.80 12.98 -1.90
CA LYS A 41 -16.52 14.21 -1.16
C LYS A 41 -16.65 13.94 0.33
N ASN A 42 -16.02 14.76 1.16
CA ASN A 42 -16.36 14.80 2.57
C ASN A 42 -17.65 15.62 2.78
N ASN A 43 -18.38 15.30 3.85
CA ASN A 43 -19.62 15.99 4.22
C ASN A 43 -19.43 16.95 5.39
N ASN A 44 -18.61 16.54 6.34
CA ASN A 44 -18.11 17.34 7.44
C ASN A 44 -16.61 17.09 7.43
N GLY A 45 -15.86 18.02 6.86
CA GLY A 45 -14.39 17.99 6.91
C GLY A 45 -13.86 17.86 8.34
N ARG A 46 -12.54 17.80 8.54
CA ARG A 46 -12.01 17.75 9.91
C ARG A 46 -12.42 19.03 10.67
N PRO A 47 -12.98 18.95 11.89
CA PRO A 47 -13.36 20.15 12.66
C PRO A 47 -12.22 21.13 12.89
N ASP A 48 -10.98 20.64 12.95
CA ASP A 48 -9.77 21.43 13.13
C ASP A 48 -9.17 21.97 11.81
N THR A 49 -9.83 21.70 10.68
CA THR A 49 -9.41 22.12 9.33
C THR A 49 -10.57 22.81 8.61
N GLN A 50 -10.83 24.09 8.89
CA GLN A 50 -11.97 24.85 8.34
C GLN A 50 -12.08 24.91 6.80
N ASN A 51 -11.08 24.43 6.05
CA ASN A 51 -11.01 24.52 4.59
C ASN A 51 -11.27 23.20 3.86
N ASP A 52 -11.41 22.07 4.56
CA ASP A 52 -11.67 20.78 3.91
C ASP A 52 -13.15 20.43 3.86
N ASP A 53 -14.05 21.16 4.52
CA ASP A 53 -15.48 20.86 4.54
C ASP A 53 -16.17 20.93 3.16
N GLY A 54 -17.00 19.93 2.87
CA GLY A 54 -17.73 19.76 1.60
C GLY A 54 -16.85 19.62 0.36
N LYS A 55 -15.54 19.41 0.51
CA LYS A 55 -14.59 19.33 -0.60
C LYS A 55 -14.61 17.96 -1.26
N ALA A 56 -14.60 17.99 -2.59
CA ALA A 56 -14.37 16.79 -3.40
C ALA A 56 -12.99 16.21 -3.08
N ILE A 57 -12.96 14.92 -2.79
CA ILE A 57 -11.75 14.12 -2.65
C ILE A 57 -11.40 13.55 -4.03
N LEU A 58 -12.41 12.94 -4.66
CA LEU A 58 -12.37 12.51 -6.05
C LEU A 58 -13.14 13.49 -6.92
N ASN A 59 -12.61 13.77 -8.09
CA ASN A 59 -13.09 14.81 -9.00
C ASN A 59 -14.48 14.47 -9.59
N ASN A 60 -15.31 15.49 -9.74
CA ASN A 60 -16.65 15.42 -10.34
C ASN A 60 -16.94 16.59 -11.30
N THR A 61 -15.88 17.22 -11.84
CA THR A 61 -15.99 18.38 -12.74
C THR A 61 -16.69 18.07 -14.08
N THR A 62 -16.81 16.79 -14.44
CA THR A 62 -17.56 16.32 -15.61
C THR A 62 -18.51 15.19 -15.20
N TRP A 63 -19.61 15.04 -15.94
CA TRP A 63 -20.52 13.91 -15.78
C TRP A 63 -20.48 12.97 -17.01
N PRO A 64 -20.43 11.63 -16.82
CA PRO A 64 -20.32 10.92 -15.54
C PRO A 64 -19.02 11.24 -14.80
N PRO A 65 -18.93 10.97 -13.49
CA PRO A 65 -17.72 11.18 -12.70
C PRO A 65 -16.50 10.53 -13.33
N THR A 66 -15.31 10.99 -12.98
CA THR A 66 -14.09 10.58 -13.67
C THR A 66 -13.40 9.37 -13.05
N SER A 67 -13.57 9.09 -11.75
CA SER A 67 -12.94 7.91 -11.13
C SER A 67 -13.65 6.61 -11.51
N TYR A 68 -12.89 5.57 -11.83
CA TYR A 68 -13.39 4.33 -12.43
C TYR A 68 -12.40 3.18 -12.29
N ALA A 69 -12.82 1.98 -12.70
CA ALA A 69 -11.92 0.84 -12.84
C ALA A 69 -11.82 0.37 -14.29
N GLU A 70 -10.67 -0.19 -14.61
CA GLU A 70 -10.46 -0.93 -15.84
C GLU A 70 -10.08 -2.36 -15.54
N ILE A 71 -10.53 -3.25 -16.40
CA ILE A 71 -10.34 -4.69 -16.28
C ILE A 71 -9.40 -5.12 -17.40
N TYR A 72 -8.30 -5.74 -17.02
CA TYR A 72 -7.41 -6.45 -17.92
C TYR A 72 -7.91 -7.88 -18.05
N ILE A 73 -8.22 -8.33 -19.27
CA ILE A 73 -8.60 -9.72 -19.54
C ILE A 73 -7.91 -10.16 -20.82
N ASN A 74 -7.01 -11.14 -20.74
CA ASN A 74 -6.35 -11.75 -21.89
C ASN A 74 -5.79 -10.70 -22.88
N ASP A 75 -4.94 -9.82 -22.38
CA ASP A 75 -4.27 -8.74 -23.14
C ASP A 75 -5.17 -7.64 -23.67
N LYS A 76 -6.40 -7.55 -23.16
CA LYS A 76 -7.31 -6.43 -23.45
C LYS A 76 -7.61 -5.66 -22.19
N LEU A 77 -7.47 -4.35 -22.28
CA LEU A 77 -7.86 -3.40 -21.26
C LEU A 77 -9.24 -2.84 -21.58
N LEU A 78 -10.15 -2.93 -20.63
CA LEU A 78 -11.55 -2.57 -20.81
C LEU A 78 -11.99 -1.66 -19.68
N SER A 79 -12.59 -0.51 -20.00
CA SER A 79 -13.20 0.34 -18.98
C SER A 79 -14.50 -0.30 -18.51
N LEU A 80 -14.60 -0.52 -17.21
CA LEU A 80 -15.81 -1.04 -16.56
C LEU A 80 -17.00 -0.17 -16.98
N GLY A 81 -18.06 -0.80 -17.49
CA GLY A 81 -19.29 -0.10 -17.85
C GLY A 81 -19.26 0.80 -19.09
N CYS A 82 -18.19 0.85 -19.89
CA CYS A 82 -18.12 1.74 -21.07
C CYS A 82 -17.76 1.05 -22.39
N THR A 83 -16.68 0.25 -22.45
CA THR A 83 -16.08 -0.14 -23.74
C THR A 83 -16.56 -1.48 -24.29
N ALA A 84 -17.11 -2.35 -23.44
CA ALA A 84 -17.57 -3.69 -23.81
C ALA A 84 -18.57 -4.22 -22.75
N GLY A 85 -19.01 -5.47 -22.87
CA GLY A 85 -19.83 -6.14 -21.86
C GLY A 85 -21.23 -5.53 -21.69
N LYS A 86 -21.91 -5.89 -20.61
CA LYS A 86 -23.25 -5.39 -20.27
C LYS A 86 -23.37 -5.16 -18.76
N LYS A 87 -24.09 -4.10 -18.38
CA LYS A 87 -24.56 -3.93 -17.00
C LYS A 87 -25.52 -5.07 -16.66
N ILE A 88 -25.31 -5.70 -15.50
CA ILE A 88 -26.22 -6.70 -14.94
C ILE A 88 -27.14 -6.04 -13.91
N ASN A 89 -26.55 -5.31 -12.95
CA ASN A 89 -27.29 -4.64 -11.90
C ASN A 89 -26.53 -3.42 -11.37
N SER A 90 -27.25 -2.45 -10.84
CA SER A 90 -26.73 -1.35 -10.05
C SER A 90 -27.74 -1.07 -8.94
N ASP A 91 -27.31 -1.09 -7.68
CA ASP A 91 -28.23 -0.97 -6.54
C ASP A 91 -27.55 -0.37 -5.30
N ILE A 92 -28.37 0.07 -4.34
CA ILE A 92 -27.96 0.46 -3.00
C ILE A 92 -28.53 -0.55 -2.03
N ASP A 93 -27.68 -1.24 -1.28
CA ASP A 93 -28.12 -2.08 -0.19
C ASP A 93 -27.32 -1.77 1.08
N ASN A 94 -28.04 -1.54 2.17
CA ASN A 94 -27.51 -1.10 3.44
C ASN A 94 -26.61 0.15 3.29
N ASN A 95 -25.32 0.00 3.59
CA ASN A 95 -24.29 1.03 3.48
C ASN A 95 -23.36 0.77 2.29
N SER A 96 -23.87 0.20 1.19
CA SER A 96 -23.04 -0.17 0.05
C SER A 96 -23.72 0.16 -1.28
N LEU A 97 -22.95 0.73 -2.19
CA LEU A 97 -23.26 0.88 -3.60
C LEU A 97 -22.72 -0.34 -4.34
N PHE A 98 -23.55 -0.97 -5.16
CA PHE A 98 -23.19 -2.11 -5.99
C PHE A 98 -23.30 -1.77 -7.47
N TYR A 99 -22.30 -2.17 -8.25
CA TYR A 99 -22.35 -2.14 -9.71
C TYR A 99 -21.78 -3.44 -10.26
N THR A 100 -22.62 -4.24 -10.93
CA THR A 100 -22.22 -5.51 -11.53
C THR A 100 -22.26 -5.42 -13.04
N TRP A 101 -21.15 -5.78 -13.67
CA TRP A 101 -20.96 -5.80 -15.10
C TRP A 101 -20.42 -7.16 -15.54
N GLU A 102 -20.88 -7.62 -16.71
CA GLU A 102 -20.49 -8.92 -17.24
C GLU A 102 -19.85 -8.78 -18.62
N ILE A 103 -18.76 -9.49 -18.81
CA ILE A 103 -18.14 -9.69 -20.12
C ILE A 103 -17.64 -11.12 -20.26
N ASN A 104 -17.94 -11.78 -21.38
CA ASN A 104 -17.47 -13.14 -21.68
C ASN A 104 -17.69 -14.16 -20.54
N LYS A 105 -18.83 -14.07 -19.83
CA LYS A 105 -19.18 -14.88 -18.64
C LYS A 105 -18.28 -14.65 -17.40
N THR A 106 -17.49 -13.59 -17.42
CA THR A 106 -16.81 -13.06 -16.25
C THR A 106 -17.64 -11.90 -15.71
N GLN A 107 -18.04 -11.99 -14.45
CA GLN A 107 -18.76 -10.94 -13.74
C GLN A 107 -17.78 -10.18 -12.86
N ILE A 108 -17.89 -8.87 -12.90
CA ILE A 108 -17.13 -7.94 -12.06
C ILE A 108 -18.14 -7.12 -11.28
N THR A 109 -18.07 -7.24 -9.95
CA THR A 109 -18.91 -6.49 -9.02
C THR A 109 -18.05 -5.49 -8.28
N GLN A 110 -18.26 -4.21 -8.58
CA GLN A 110 -17.77 -3.08 -7.81
C GLN A 110 -18.67 -2.88 -6.59
N ILE A 111 -18.06 -2.68 -5.43
CA ILE A 111 -18.74 -2.44 -4.17
C ILE A 111 -18.06 -1.24 -3.52
N ILE A 112 -18.79 -0.15 -3.30
CA ILE A 112 -18.32 1.00 -2.53
C ILE A 112 -19.14 1.07 -1.25
N SER A 113 -18.52 0.86 -0.10
CA SER A 113 -19.20 0.75 1.18
C SER A 113 -18.74 1.79 2.20
N LEU A 114 -19.68 2.29 2.99
CA LEU A 114 -19.40 3.10 4.18
C LEU A 114 -19.24 2.18 5.40
N GLN A 115 -18.06 2.20 5.99
CA GLN A 115 -17.71 1.46 7.19
C GLN A 115 -17.65 2.39 8.40
N GLN A 116 -18.04 1.87 9.56
CA GLN A 116 -18.02 2.62 10.81
C GLN A 116 -16.73 2.33 11.59
N PRO A 117 -16.11 3.35 12.22
CA PRO A 117 -16.38 4.79 12.05
C PRO A 117 -15.67 5.38 10.82
N GLY A 118 -16.38 6.20 10.03
CA GLY A 118 -15.76 7.18 9.13
C GLY A 118 -14.79 6.64 8.06
N LYS A 119 -15.07 5.46 7.49
CA LYS A 119 -14.22 4.83 6.46
C LYS A 119 -15.02 4.47 5.20
N ILE A 120 -14.38 4.54 4.05
CA ILE A 120 -14.88 4.06 2.76
C ILE A 120 -14.06 2.86 2.36
N ARG A 121 -14.71 1.78 1.93
CA ARG A 121 -14.06 0.67 1.25
C ARG A 121 -14.53 0.60 -0.19
N ILE A 122 -13.60 0.69 -1.13
CA ILE A 122 -13.84 0.40 -2.55
C ILE A 122 -13.27 -0.98 -2.81
N SER A 123 -14.11 -1.89 -3.27
CA SER A 123 -13.69 -3.25 -3.58
C SER A 123 -14.28 -3.76 -4.88
N TYR A 124 -13.59 -4.72 -5.48
CA TYR A 124 -14.00 -5.39 -6.69
C TYR A 124 -13.92 -6.89 -6.47
N LYS A 125 -15.02 -7.58 -6.79
CA LYS A 125 -15.09 -9.04 -6.81
C LYS A 125 -15.19 -9.48 -8.26
N ILE A 126 -14.34 -10.42 -8.65
CA ILE A 126 -14.40 -11.01 -9.99
C ILE A 126 -14.75 -12.48 -9.85
N SER A 127 -15.76 -12.93 -10.59
CA SER A 127 -16.11 -14.34 -10.70
C SER A 127 -16.17 -14.74 -12.18
N SER A 128 -15.54 -15.87 -12.53
CA SER A 128 -15.63 -16.44 -13.88
C SER A 128 -16.47 -17.72 -13.86
N ALA A 129 -17.60 -17.69 -14.56
CA ALA A 129 -18.46 -18.88 -14.70
C ALA A 129 -17.95 -19.88 -15.76
N GLY A 130 -16.88 -19.53 -16.50
CA GLY A 130 -16.42 -20.28 -17.67
C GLY A 130 -15.42 -21.41 -17.40
N GLY A 131 -14.89 -21.55 -16.17
CA GLY A 131 -13.95 -22.61 -15.78
C GLY A 131 -12.55 -22.56 -16.42
N GLY A 132 -12.34 -21.71 -17.44
CA GLY A 132 -11.05 -21.43 -18.05
C GLY A 132 -10.22 -20.45 -17.21
N SER A 133 -8.91 -20.72 -17.07
CA SER A 133 -7.97 -19.75 -16.50
C SER A 133 -7.85 -18.56 -17.45
N ALA A 134 -7.94 -17.35 -16.92
CA ALA A 134 -7.69 -16.13 -17.67
C ALA A 134 -6.64 -15.29 -16.95
N ASP A 135 -5.89 -14.49 -17.70
CA ASP A 135 -5.07 -13.43 -17.13
C ASP A 135 -5.99 -12.25 -16.84
N ILE A 136 -6.25 -12.03 -15.55
CA ILE A 136 -7.22 -11.04 -15.08
C ILE A 136 -6.51 -10.03 -14.20
N GLY A 137 -6.73 -8.75 -14.46
CA GLY A 137 -6.29 -7.68 -13.59
C GLY A 137 -7.32 -6.57 -13.43
N ILE A 138 -7.16 -5.80 -12.36
CA ILE A 138 -7.89 -4.55 -12.14
C ILE A 138 -6.91 -3.40 -12.02
N ARG A 139 -7.21 -2.32 -12.74
CA ARG A 139 -6.63 -1.01 -12.53
C ARG A 139 -7.70 -0.09 -11.97
N LEU A 140 -7.60 0.26 -10.69
CA LEU A 140 -8.42 1.31 -10.09
C LEU A 140 -7.81 2.67 -10.41
N CYS A 141 -8.61 3.55 -11.00
CA CYS A 141 -8.24 4.88 -11.46
C CYS A 141 -8.98 5.93 -10.61
N LEU A 142 -8.26 6.62 -9.74
CA LEU A 142 -8.81 7.67 -8.89
C LEU A 142 -8.36 9.05 -9.42
N ASP A 143 -9.31 9.83 -9.90
CA ASP A 143 -9.11 11.24 -10.29
C ASP A 143 -9.19 12.10 -9.04
N LEU A 144 -8.06 12.62 -8.58
CA LEU A 144 -7.96 13.30 -7.30
C LEU A 144 -8.22 14.80 -7.51
N SER A 145 -9.05 15.37 -6.65
CA SER A 145 -9.42 16.79 -6.74
C SER A 145 -8.24 17.71 -6.37
N VAL A 146 -7.88 18.62 -7.28
CA VAL A 146 -6.85 19.68 -7.06
C VAL A 146 -7.37 20.84 -6.22
N ILE A 147 -8.69 21.00 -6.13
CA ILE A 147 -9.34 22.16 -5.46
C ILE A 147 -9.02 22.16 -3.96
N SER A 148 -8.72 20.99 -3.43
CA SER A 148 -8.09 20.78 -2.15
C SER A 148 -6.57 20.78 -2.32
N SER A 149 -5.85 21.64 -1.57
CA SER A 149 -4.40 21.85 -1.59
C SER A 149 -3.56 20.62 -1.18
N PHE A 150 -3.98 19.41 -1.52
CA PHE A 150 -3.41 18.19 -1.02
C PHE A 150 -2.01 17.95 -1.57
N ALA A 151 -1.08 17.65 -0.67
CA ALA A 151 0.15 16.95 -1.02
C ALA A 151 0.03 15.49 -0.61
N TYR A 152 0.70 14.59 -1.34
CA TYR A 152 0.74 13.17 -0.98
C TYR A 152 2.04 12.85 -0.26
N VAL A 153 1.96 12.01 0.78
CA VAL A 153 3.13 11.54 1.52
C VAL A 153 3.11 10.02 1.62
N LEU A 154 4.24 9.40 1.33
CA LEU A 154 4.44 7.97 1.58
C LEU A 154 5.07 7.78 2.97
N PRO A 155 4.44 7.03 3.90
CA PRO A 155 5.03 6.73 5.21
C PRO A 155 6.36 6.00 5.10
N VAL A 156 6.41 4.94 4.29
CA VAL A 156 7.60 4.09 4.11
C VAL A 156 8.84 4.89 3.71
N PHE A 157 8.66 5.94 2.90
CA PHE A 157 9.77 6.77 2.40
C PHE A 157 9.87 8.12 3.08
N ASN A 158 8.88 8.47 3.89
CA ASN A 158 8.82 9.73 4.60
C ASN A 158 9.08 10.91 3.66
N ARG A 159 8.44 10.85 2.50
CA ARG A 159 8.71 11.72 1.36
C ARG A 159 7.40 12.17 0.72
N MET A 160 7.34 13.47 0.48
CA MET A 160 6.29 14.05 -0.35
C MET A 160 6.44 13.64 -1.81
N ILE A 161 5.35 13.17 -2.39
CA ILE A 161 5.25 12.86 -3.81
C ILE A 161 4.98 14.18 -4.55
N LYS A 162 5.98 14.66 -5.28
CA LYS A 162 5.93 15.96 -5.99
C LYS A 162 5.86 15.81 -7.50
N SER A 163 5.90 14.59 -8.02
CA SER A 163 5.95 14.29 -9.44
C SER A 163 5.37 12.92 -9.70
N GLU A 164 5.09 12.62 -10.97
CA GLU A 164 4.67 11.27 -11.34
C GLU A 164 5.72 10.25 -10.90
N ASN A 165 5.26 9.12 -10.37
CA ASN A 165 6.14 8.05 -9.94
C ASN A 165 5.38 6.72 -9.82
N ILE A 166 6.12 5.62 -9.90
CA ILE A 166 5.62 4.26 -9.71
C ILE A 166 6.27 3.70 -8.46
N TYR A 167 5.45 3.19 -7.56
CA TYR A 167 5.88 2.54 -6.34
C TYR A 167 5.42 1.08 -6.35
N TYR A 168 6.30 0.22 -5.87
CA TYR A 168 6.08 -1.20 -5.67
C TYR A 168 6.12 -1.46 -4.16
N ASP A 169 5.47 -2.52 -3.71
CA ASP A 169 5.50 -2.96 -2.31
C ASP A 169 5.04 -1.89 -1.29
N ILE A 170 4.08 -1.03 -1.69
CA ILE A 170 3.46 -0.05 -0.79
C ILE A 170 1.98 -0.37 -0.56
N ASN A 171 1.55 -0.28 0.70
CA ASN A 171 0.19 -0.62 1.11
C ASN A 171 -0.54 0.55 1.80
N GLU A 172 0.11 1.69 2.00
CA GLU A 172 -0.48 2.85 2.68
C GLU A 172 0.15 4.16 2.18
N TRP A 173 -0.67 5.22 2.14
CA TRP A 173 -0.25 6.58 1.83
C TRP A 173 -1.23 7.61 2.38
N PHE A 174 -0.76 8.84 2.51
CA PHE A 174 -1.51 9.93 3.12
C PHE A 174 -1.69 11.12 2.16
N CYS A 175 -2.84 11.77 2.23
CA CYS A 175 -3.03 13.14 1.76
C CYS A 175 -2.91 14.10 2.94
N VAL A 176 -2.15 15.17 2.77
CA VAL A 176 -1.98 16.25 3.75
C VAL A 176 -2.49 17.57 3.21
N ASN A 177 -2.93 18.48 4.08
CA ASN A 177 -3.50 19.78 3.73
C ASN A 177 -2.56 20.71 2.95
N SER A 178 -1.25 20.65 3.16
CA SER A 178 -0.28 21.41 2.37
C SER A 178 1.15 20.88 2.51
N ALA A 179 2.07 21.51 1.78
CA ALA A 179 3.51 21.28 1.91
C ALA A 179 4.19 22.13 3.02
N ALA A 180 3.49 23.07 3.63
CA ALA A 180 4.05 23.97 4.64
C ALA A 180 3.53 23.67 6.06
N ASP A 181 2.30 23.18 6.13
CA ASP A 181 1.58 22.70 7.29
C ASP A 181 1.03 21.32 6.90
N TYR A 182 1.31 20.27 7.69
CA TYR A 182 1.13 18.85 7.32
C TYR A 182 0.09 18.17 8.20
N LYS A 183 -1.14 18.62 8.12
CA LYS A 183 -2.28 17.91 8.70
C LYS A 183 -2.72 16.82 7.74
N ILE A 184 -2.72 15.56 8.19
CA ILE A 184 -3.32 14.47 7.40
C ILE A 184 -4.80 14.77 7.26
N ILE A 185 -5.28 14.74 6.02
CA ILE A 185 -6.70 14.86 5.69
C ILE A 185 -7.26 13.50 5.34
N MET A 186 -6.48 12.68 4.65
CA MET A 186 -6.90 11.35 4.24
C MET A 186 -5.80 10.32 4.40
N HIS A 187 -6.19 9.15 4.86
CA HIS A 187 -5.38 7.96 4.87
C HIS A 187 -5.96 6.96 3.89
N PHE A 188 -5.11 6.40 3.04
CA PHE A 188 -5.44 5.33 2.13
C PHE A 188 -4.61 4.11 2.47
N PHE A 189 -5.21 2.93 2.44
CA PHE A 189 -4.50 1.69 2.70
C PHE A 189 -5.13 0.46 2.04
N ILE A 190 -4.33 -0.58 1.85
CA ILE A 190 -4.74 -1.87 1.33
C ILE A 190 -5.12 -2.77 2.53
N PRO A 191 -6.38 -3.20 2.67
CA PRO A 191 -6.79 -4.07 3.78
C PRO A 191 -6.26 -5.49 3.55
N GLY A 192 -5.11 -5.80 4.16
CA GLY A 192 -4.39 -7.08 3.95
C GLY A 192 -5.14 -8.35 4.38
N GLU A 193 -6.25 -8.21 5.12
CA GLU A 193 -7.12 -9.32 5.50
C GLU A 193 -8.07 -9.77 4.36
N ILE A 194 -8.28 -8.92 3.35
CA ILE A 194 -9.30 -9.10 2.30
C ILE A 194 -8.70 -8.98 0.89
N SER A 195 -7.64 -8.18 0.74
CA SER A 195 -7.03 -7.90 -0.55
C SER A 195 -5.57 -8.34 -0.57
N GLU A 196 -5.19 -8.98 -1.66
CA GLU A 196 -3.77 -9.11 -2.01
C GLU A 196 -3.14 -7.71 -2.16
N PRO A 197 -1.85 -7.56 -1.83
CA PRO A 197 -1.10 -6.35 -2.15
C PRO A 197 -1.15 -6.03 -3.66
N PRO A 198 -1.24 -4.75 -4.04
CA PRO A 198 -1.17 -4.38 -5.45
C PRO A 198 0.22 -4.67 -6.02
N GLU A 199 0.29 -5.01 -7.31
CA GLU A 199 1.55 -5.13 -8.04
C GLU A 199 2.32 -3.81 -8.04
N LYS A 200 1.59 -2.69 -8.19
CA LYS A 200 2.13 -1.34 -8.19
C LYS A 200 1.06 -0.31 -7.88
N ILE A 201 1.52 0.81 -7.34
CA ILE A 201 0.75 2.04 -7.18
C ILE A 201 1.43 3.12 -8.01
N VAL A 202 0.64 3.84 -8.81
CA VAL A 202 1.13 4.88 -9.71
C VAL A 202 0.50 6.21 -9.34
N PHE A 203 1.34 7.19 -9.03
CA PHE A 203 0.94 8.59 -8.96
C PHE A 203 1.26 9.22 -10.31
N SER A 204 0.26 9.76 -11.01
CA SER A 204 0.43 10.38 -12.32
C SER A 204 -0.47 11.61 -12.47
N SER A 205 -0.41 12.32 -13.60
CA SER A 205 -1.48 13.22 -13.98
C SER A 205 -2.69 12.46 -14.53
N TRP A 206 -3.88 13.00 -14.33
CA TRP A 206 -5.12 12.47 -14.89
C TRP A 206 -5.05 12.38 -16.42
N GLU A 207 -4.41 13.35 -17.07
CA GLU A 207 -4.17 13.31 -18.52
C GLU A 207 -3.33 12.10 -18.94
N ASN A 208 -2.23 11.81 -18.22
CA ASN A 208 -1.40 10.63 -18.53
C ASN A 208 -2.19 9.35 -18.26
N PHE A 209 -2.92 9.33 -17.15
CA PHE A 209 -3.66 8.18 -16.69
C PHE A 209 -4.77 7.78 -17.68
N SER A 210 -5.61 8.74 -18.07
CA SER A 210 -6.75 8.55 -18.97
C SER A 210 -6.37 8.19 -20.42
N LYS A 211 -5.14 8.50 -20.84
CA LYS A 211 -4.63 8.21 -22.19
C LYS A 211 -3.73 6.98 -22.26
N SER A 212 -3.30 6.45 -21.11
CA SER A 212 -2.38 5.32 -21.04
C SER A 212 -3.09 3.98 -20.99
N GLY A 213 -2.50 2.98 -21.67
CA GLY A 213 -2.85 1.57 -21.47
C GLY A 213 -2.43 1.05 -20.10
N TRP A 214 -2.41 -0.29 -19.94
CA TRP A 214 -2.13 -0.93 -18.66
C TRP A 214 -0.77 -0.54 -18.07
N ASP A 215 0.25 -0.46 -18.91
CA ASP A 215 1.61 -0.08 -18.51
C ASP A 215 1.86 1.41 -18.70
N ILE A 216 1.27 2.20 -17.81
CA ILE A 216 1.55 3.62 -17.71
C ILE A 216 3.04 3.87 -17.45
N LYS A 217 3.59 4.87 -18.13
CA LYS A 217 4.94 5.37 -17.90
C LYS A 217 4.85 6.69 -17.15
N ALA A 218 5.35 6.72 -15.92
CA ALA A 218 5.43 7.94 -15.13
C ALA A 218 6.59 8.82 -15.61
N ASP A 219 6.32 10.10 -15.83
CA ASP A 219 7.34 11.12 -16.10
C ASP A 219 7.74 11.80 -14.78
N THR A 220 8.88 11.39 -14.23
CA THR A 220 9.39 11.91 -12.95
C THR A 220 9.79 13.40 -13.02
N ASN A 221 9.88 13.99 -14.22
CA ASN A 221 10.10 15.43 -14.38
C ASN A 221 8.79 16.22 -14.34
N ARG A 222 7.64 15.56 -14.55
CA ARG A 222 6.32 16.19 -14.47
C ARG A 222 5.91 16.35 -13.01
N ARG A 223 5.93 17.59 -12.53
CA ARG A 223 5.64 17.91 -11.13
C ARG A 223 4.16 18.22 -10.91
N PHE A 224 3.61 17.68 -9.83
CA PHE A 224 2.27 18.06 -9.37
C PHE A 224 2.29 19.51 -8.88
N GLY A 225 1.24 20.27 -9.18
CA GLY A 225 1.10 21.67 -8.74
C GLY A 225 2.11 22.65 -9.34
N SER A 226 2.96 22.25 -10.29
CA SER A 226 3.76 23.23 -11.04
C SER A 226 2.85 23.94 -12.03
N ARG A 227 2.58 25.23 -11.80
CA ARG A 227 2.09 26.13 -12.84
C ARG A 227 3.17 26.24 -13.91
N ILE A 228 3.09 25.41 -14.94
CA ILE A 228 3.81 25.69 -16.17
C ILE A 228 3.13 26.95 -16.73
N PRO A 229 3.87 28.01 -17.10
CA PRO A 229 3.24 29.15 -17.75
C PRO A 229 2.51 28.59 -18.98
N PHE A 230 1.21 28.85 -19.07
CA PHE A 230 0.30 28.37 -20.13
C PHE A 230 -0.31 26.96 -20.01
N SER A 231 -0.09 26.18 -18.94
CA SER A 231 -0.86 24.94 -18.69
C SER A 231 -1.77 25.10 -17.46
N ARG A 232 -2.93 24.42 -17.48
CA ARG A 232 -3.73 24.22 -16.27
C ARG A 232 -2.89 23.47 -15.23
N ASP A 233 -3.26 23.61 -13.96
CA ASP A 233 -2.70 22.79 -12.89
C ASP A 233 -2.86 21.31 -13.29
N ILE A 234 -1.80 20.52 -13.06
CA ILE A 234 -1.78 19.10 -13.43
C ILE A 234 -2.63 18.34 -12.42
N ASP A 235 -3.82 17.91 -12.84
CA ASP A 235 -4.74 17.10 -12.03
C ASP A 235 -4.04 15.80 -11.59
N PRO A 236 -3.80 15.56 -10.29
CA PRO A 236 -3.17 14.34 -9.83
C PRO A 236 -4.16 13.18 -9.92
N ALA A 237 -3.62 12.02 -10.22
CA ALA A 237 -4.36 10.78 -10.35
C ALA A 237 -3.60 9.66 -9.64
N LEU A 238 -4.36 8.72 -9.12
CA LEU A 238 -3.83 7.54 -8.46
C LEU A 238 -4.32 6.28 -9.16
N GLY A 239 -3.36 5.44 -9.53
CA GLY A 239 -3.55 4.14 -10.13
C GLY A 239 -3.16 3.03 -9.18
N ILE A 240 -4.05 2.07 -8.96
CA ILE A 240 -3.76 0.90 -8.13
C ILE A 240 -3.99 -0.35 -8.97
N TYR A 241 -2.96 -1.18 -9.08
CA TYR A 241 -2.90 -2.26 -10.05
C TYR A 241 -2.83 -3.60 -9.33
N TRP A 242 -3.75 -4.50 -9.67
CA TRP A 242 -3.69 -5.90 -9.32
C TRP A 242 -3.77 -6.73 -10.59
N ARG A 243 -3.00 -7.81 -10.66
CA ARG A 243 -3.09 -8.78 -11.75
C ARG A 243 -2.85 -10.17 -11.18
N SER A 244 -3.74 -11.08 -11.50
CA SER A 244 -3.60 -12.49 -11.20
C SER A 244 -3.45 -13.27 -12.50
N LYS A 245 -2.33 -13.96 -12.64
CA LYS A 245 -2.02 -14.74 -13.85
C LYS A 245 -2.55 -16.15 -13.69
N ASN A 246 -3.30 -16.61 -14.70
CA ASN A 246 -3.86 -17.96 -14.79
C ASN A 246 -4.81 -18.34 -13.65
N ASP A 247 -5.47 -17.35 -13.05
CA ASP A 247 -6.34 -17.56 -11.92
C ASP A 247 -7.80 -17.75 -12.34
N LYS A 248 -8.43 -18.76 -11.77
CA LYS A 248 -9.86 -19.05 -12.00
C LYS A 248 -10.75 -18.25 -11.06
N ASN A 249 -10.19 -17.73 -9.97
CA ASN A 249 -10.91 -16.92 -8.99
C ASN A 249 -9.95 -15.87 -8.41
N PRO A 250 -9.68 -14.78 -9.16
CA PRO A 250 -8.68 -13.76 -8.82
C PRO A 250 -8.98 -12.99 -7.53
N GLY A 251 -10.07 -13.31 -6.83
CA GLY A 251 -10.30 -12.89 -5.45
C GLY A 251 -11.02 -11.54 -5.34
N VAL A 252 -10.76 -10.88 -4.21
CA VAL A 252 -11.28 -9.56 -3.88
C VAL A 252 -10.11 -8.58 -3.91
N PHE A 253 -10.26 -7.50 -4.67
CA PHE A 253 -9.32 -6.39 -4.65
C PHE A 253 -9.97 -5.25 -3.89
N ALA A 254 -9.27 -4.67 -2.93
CA ALA A 254 -9.86 -3.62 -2.10
C ALA A 254 -8.86 -2.54 -1.72
N ILE A 255 -9.38 -1.33 -1.55
CA ILE A 255 -8.73 -0.22 -0.84
C ILE A 255 -9.69 0.33 0.21
N ASP A 256 -9.11 0.80 1.29
CA ASP A 256 -9.79 1.58 2.31
C ASP A 256 -9.29 3.02 2.28
N MET A 257 -10.21 3.95 2.59
CA MET A 257 -9.96 5.37 2.74
C MET A 257 -10.66 5.86 3.98
N GLU A 258 -9.98 6.62 4.82
CA GLU A 258 -10.57 7.22 6.01
C GLU A 258 -10.08 8.65 6.17
N LEU A 259 -10.94 9.49 6.79
CA LEU A 259 -10.47 10.77 7.29
C LEU A 259 -9.45 10.48 8.38
N ALA A 260 -8.36 11.24 8.41
CA ALA A 260 -7.42 11.12 9.50
C ALA A 260 -8.13 11.43 10.84
N PRO A 261 -7.86 10.65 11.91
CA PRO A 261 -8.45 10.92 13.20
C PRO A 261 -8.09 12.34 13.70
N GLU A 262 -9.02 12.94 14.44
CA GLU A 262 -8.95 14.33 14.91
C GLU A 262 -7.69 14.62 15.74
N GLU A 263 -7.16 13.63 16.48
CA GLU A 263 -5.94 13.78 17.28
C GLU A 263 -5.05 12.51 17.23
N ASP A 264 -3.74 12.74 17.13
CA ASP A 264 -2.66 11.91 17.69
C ASP A 264 -2.35 10.50 17.19
N LYS A 265 -2.70 10.06 15.98
CA LYS A 265 -2.05 8.82 15.45
C LYS A 265 -0.71 9.05 14.79
N PHE A 266 -0.50 10.18 14.13
CA PHE A 266 0.68 10.39 13.30
C PHE A 266 1.23 11.80 13.48
N GLU A 267 2.43 11.92 14.05
CA GLU A 267 3.18 13.18 14.10
C GLU A 267 4.12 13.26 12.89
N PHE A 268 4.14 14.38 12.17
CA PHE A 268 5.12 14.65 11.12
C PHE A 268 6.26 15.51 11.68
N ILE A 269 7.39 14.90 11.97
CA ILE A 269 8.59 15.65 12.37
C ILE A 269 9.35 16.06 11.10
N HIS A 270 9.49 17.37 10.88
CA HIS A 270 10.21 17.92 9.74
C HIS A 270 11.72 17.94 9.99
N HIS A 271 12.51 17.27 9.14
CA HIS A 271 13.97 17.37 9.17
C HIS A 271 14.55 17.52 7.75
N GLY A 272 14.57 18.75 7.24
CA GLY A 272 15.11 19.08 5.92
C GLY A 272 14.14 18.74 4.78
N SER A 273 14.52 17.89 3.82
CA SER A 273 13.63 17.43 2.74
C SER A 273 12.92 16.10 3.04
N LYS A 274 13.03 15.62 4.29
CA LYS A 274 12.50 14.36 4.79
C LYS A 274 11.55 14.61 5.94
N TYR A 275 10.58 13.72 6.09
CA TYR A 275 9.58 13.75 7.14
C TYR A 275 9.82 12.55 8.07
N ILE A 276 9.27 12.55 9.27
CA ILE A 276 9.18 11.33 10.09
C ILE A 276 7.73 11.22 10.50
N ILE A 277 7.03 10.21 9.99
CA ILE A 277 5.72 9.80 10.49
C ILE A 277 5.96 8.93 11.72
N VAL A 278 5.68 9.48 12.90
CA VAL A 278 5.75 8.75 14.17
C VAL A 278 4.35 8.36 14.56
N ASN A 279 4.12 7.07 14.77
CA ASN A 279 2.87 6.62 15.39
C ASN A 279 2.87 7.14 16.84
N ASN A 280 1.92 7.98 17.26
CA ASN A 280 1.92 8.53 18.61
C ASN A 280 1.06 7.65 19.55
N PRO A 281 1.68 6.77 20.37
CA PRO A 281 0.96 5.82 21.21
C PRO A 281 0.23 6.49 22.39
N ALA A 282 0.44 7.79 22.65
CA ALA A 282 -0.26 8.50 23.71
C ALA A 282 -1.78 8.65 23.44
N ALA A 283 -2.20 8.59 22.17
CA ALA A 283 -3.59 8.69 21.76
C ALA A 283 -4.45 7.47 22.15
N GLU A 284 -3.85 6.30 22.27
CA GLU A 284 -4.60 5.06 22.57
C GLU A 284 -4.95 4.92 24.06
N ASN A 285 -4.34 5.74 24.93
CA ASN A 285 -4.50 5.63 26.40
C ASN A 285 -5.30 6.76 27.05
N SER A 286 -5.82 7.74 26.30
CA SER A 286 -6.57 8.86 26.88
C SER A 286 -8.06 8.55 27.14
N GLY A 287 -8.52 7.33 26.85
CA GLY A 287 -9.93 6.94 26.91
C GLY A 287 -10.22 5.66 27.69
N ALA A 288 -9.61 5.44 28.87
CA ALA A 288 -10.07 4.38 29.78
C ALA A 288 -9.80 4.74 31.24
N THR A 289 -10.84 5.24 31.92
CA THR A 289 -10.89 5.28 33.39
C THR A 289 -11.11 3.87 33.95
N ASP A 290 -10.21 3.47 34.86
CA ASP A 290 -10.26 2.39 35.84
C ASP A 290 -11.50 1.47 35.90
N ASN A 291 -11.29 0.17 35.78
CA ASN A 291 -11.26 -0.76 36.92
C ASN A 291 -11.18 -2.24 36.47
N LEU A 292 -10.59 -3.07 37.35
CA LEU A 292 -10.53 -4.54 37.36
C LEU A 292 -9.28 -5.19 36.74
N ARG A 293 -8.24 -5.32 37.59
CA ARG A 293 -7.32 -6.47 37.56
C ARG A 293 -8.07 -7.75 37.94
N PRO A 294 -7.69 -8.90 37.36
CA PRO A 294 -7.41 -10.04 38.21
C PRO A 294 -6.07 -10.72 37.91
N GLU A 295 -5.75 -11.63 38.83
CA GLU A 295 -4.46 -12.15 39.23
C GLU A 295 -3.71 -13.02 38.22
N LYS A 296 -2.37 -12.93 38.32
CA LYS A 296 -1.39 -13.87 37.78
C LYS A 296 -1.52 -15.21 38.49
N SER A 297 -1.78 -16.29 37.76
CA SER A 297 -1.44 -17.65 38.19
C SER A 297 -0.33 -18.22 37.30
N ILE A 298 0.72 -18.66 37.97
CA ILE A 298 1.93 -19.27 37.40
C ILE A 298 1.66 -20.77 37.34
N ILE A 299 1.77 -21.37 36.16
CA ILE A 299 1.88 -22.82 36.01
C ILE A 299 3.26 -23.11 35.40
N THR A 300 4.10 -23.74 36.21
CA THR A 300 5.44 -24.20 35.83
C THR A 300 5.33 -25.65 35.35
N GLU A 301 5.41 -25.89 34.05
CA GLU A 301 5.60 -27.25 33.52
C GLU A 301 7.08 -27.50 33.21
N LYS A 302 7.63 -28.52 33.86
CA LYS A 302 8.96 -29.08 33.61
C LYS A 302 8.94 -29.83 32.28
N ILE A 303 9.67 -29.34 31.29
CA ILE A 303 10.00 -30.11 30.08
C ILE A 303 11.38 -30.74 30.27
N THR A 304 11.41 -32.06 30.34
CA THR A 304 12.62 -32.89 30.30
C THR A 304 13.07 -32.99 28.84
N ILE A 305 14.20 -32.39 28.49
CA ILE A 305 14.81 -32.52 27.16
C ILE A 305 15.67 -33.79 27.14
N VAL A 306 15.24 -34.78 26.35
CA VAL A 306 16.08 -35.93 25.97
C VAL A 306 16.92 -35.50 24.76
N GLN A 307 18.24 -35.42 24.95
CA GLN A 307 19.20 -35.24 23.86
C GLN A 307 19.33 -36.54 23.06
N THR A 308 18.96 -36.51 21.79
CA THR A 308 19.42 -37.49 20.79
C THR A 308 20.10 -36.77 19.65
N ASN A 309 21.41 -37.01 19.53
CA ASN A 309 22.25 -36.57 18.43
C ASN A 309 21.92 -37.36 17.17
N ILE A 310 21.21 -36.74 16.23
CA ILE A 310 21.13 -37.18 14.83
C ILE A 310 21.37 -35.94 13.97
N VAL A 311 22.60 -35.79 13.48
CA VAL A 311 22.94 -34.80 12.43
C VAL A 311 22.59 -35.45 11.10
N ASN A 312 21.33 -35.30 10.67
CA ASN A 312 20.97 -35.51 9.27
C ASN A 312 21.34 -34.24 8.50
N GLU A 313 22.00 -34.39 7.35
CA GLU A 313 22.26 -33.28 6.42
C GLU A 313 20.92 -32.67 5.98
N ILE A 314 20.55 -31.54 6.58
CA ILE A 314 19.39 -30.75 6.17
C ILE A 314 19.78 -30.09 4.83
N SER A 315 19.13 -30.51 3.75
CA SER A 315 19.27 -29.86 2.44
C SER A 315 18.57 -28.50 2.49
N PHE A 316 19.33 -27.44 2.77
CA PHE A 316 18.82 -26.07 2.75
C PHE A 316 18.34 -25.70 1.34
N HIS A 317 17.11 -25.20 1.23
CA HIS A 317 16.56 -24.70 -0.03
C HIS A 317 17.17 -23.33 -0.36
N ASN A 318 17.14 -22.91 -1.64
CA ASN A 318 17.61 -21.60 -2.12
C ASN A 318 16.74 -20.42 -1.61
N LYS A 319 16.42 -20.40 -0.31
CA LYS A 319 15.65 -19.38 0.37
C LYS A 319 16.56 -18.47 1.18
N VAL A 320 16.25 -17.17 1.19
CA VAL A 320 16.90 -16.17 2.04
C VAL A 320 15.86 -15.57 2.96
N MET A 321 16.20 -15.50 4.24
CA MET A 321 15.42 -14.78 5.24
C MET A 321 16.11 -13.47 5.57
N ILE A 322 15.36 -12.37 5.63
CA ILE A 322 15.89 -11.08 6.03
C ILE A 322 15.11 -10.65 7.27
N LEU A 323 15.84 -10.40 8.36
CA LEU A 323 15.26 -10.00 9.63
C LEU A 323 15.16 -8.47 9.72
N PRO A 324 14.26 -7.93 10.57
CA PRO A 324 14.34 -6.53 10.96
C PRO A 324 15.72 -6.21 11.52
N PHE A 325 16.29 -5.09 11.09
CA PHE A 325 17.58 -4.64 11.60
C PHE A 325 17.44 -4.16 13.04
N ILE A 326 18.50 -4.25 13.83
CA ILE A 326 18.53 -3.77 15.21
C ILE A 326 18.79 -2.27 15.22
N ASN A 327 18.01 -1.51 16.00
CA ASN A 327 18.25 -0.08 16.19
C ASN A 327 19.22 0.16 17.36
N ASN A 328 20.53 0.14 17.08
CA ASN A 328 21.59 0.39 18.05
C ASN A 328 21.84 1.89 18.31
N THR A 329 20.97 2.78 17.84
CA THR A 329 21.12 4.22 18.05
C THR A 329 20.72 4.66 19.46
N GLY A 330 19.95 3.82 20.17
CA GLY A 330 19.30 4.18 21.43
C GLY A 330 18.19 5.23 21.29
N GLN A 331 17.80 5.57 20.06
CA GLN A 331 16.81 6.62 19.76
C GLN A 331 15.65 6.01 18.96
N THR A 332 14.46 6.01 19.55
CA THR A 332 13.23 5.40 18.98
C THR A 332 12.78 6.04 17.67
N GLN A 333 13.15 7.31 17.43
CA GLN A 333 12.89 8.00 16.15
C GLN A 333 13.53 7.30 14.93
N TYR A 334 14.44 6.34 15.15
CA TYR A 334 15.05 5.52 14.09
C TYR A 334 14.50 4.09 14.02
N ASP A 335 13.49 3.73 14.81
CA ASP A 335 12.91 2.37 14.80
C ASP A 335 12.29 2.01 13.45
N PHE A 336 11.80 3.00 12.69
CA PHE A 336 11.29 2.77 11.34
C PHE A 336 12.35 2.17 10.40
N LEU A 337 13.63 2.51 10.61
CA LEU A 337 14.73 2.02 9.76
C LEU A 337 14.91 0.50 9.89
N LYS A 338 14.51 -0.10 11.01
CA LYS A 338 14.57 -1.56 11.23
C LYS A 338 13.89 -2.32 10.09
N ARG A 339 12.67 -1.88 9.73
CA ARG A 339 11.87 -2.46 8.65
C ARG A 339 12.27 -1.91 7.28
N THR A 340 12.52 -0.61 7.15
CA THR A 340 12.85 0.01 5.85
C THR A 340 14.13 -0.55 5.24
N VAL A 341 15.18 -0.77 6.04
CA VAL A 341 16.44 -1.35 5.54
C VAL A 341 16.21 -2.80 5.09
N ALA A 342 15.55 -3.60 5.93
CA ALA A 342 15.23 -4.98 5.64
C ALA A 342 14.37 -5.15 4.37
N SER A 343 13.30 -4.35 4.22
CA SER A 343 12.43 -4.40 3.05
C SER A 343 13.15 -3.97 1.77
N THR A 344 13.98 -2.94 1.84
CA THR A 344 14.75 -2.48 0.67
C THR A 344 15.74 -3.54 0.21
N ILE A 345 16.49 -4.16 1.13
CA ILE A 345 17.41 -5.26 0.81
C ILE A 345 16.63 -6.45 0.22
N SER A 346 15.46 -6.78 0.80
CA SER A 346 14.57 -7.84 0.31
C SER A 346 14.16 -7.64 -1.14
N SER A 347 13.56 -6.49 -1.48
CA SER A 347 13.12 -6.20 -2.84
C SER A 347 14.30 -6.18 -3.84
N ARG A 348 15.49 -5.74 -3.41
CA ARG A 348 16.70 -5.77 -4.25
C ARG A 348 17.18 -7.18 -4.53
N ILE A 349 17.26 -8.05 -3.52
CA ILE A 349 17.70 -9.43 -3.71
C ILE A 349 16.68 -10.22 -4.54
N ALA A 350 15.37 -10.05 -4.27
CA ALA A 350 14.31 -10.69 -5.04
C ALA A 350 14.38 -10.34 -6.53
N LYS A 351 14.78 -9.10 -6.86
CA LYS A 351 14.89 -8.63 -8.24
C LYS A 351 16.16 -9.11 -8.96
N ASN A 352 17.26 -9.32 -8.24
CA ASN A 352 18.60 -9.47 -8.83
C ASN A 352 19.30 -10.81 -8.51
N SER A 353 18.63 -11.72 -7.80
CA SER A 353 19.14 -13.06 -7.51
C SER A 353 18.10 -14.12 -7.89
N LYS A 354 18.52 -15.38 -7.94
CA LYS A 354 17.61 -16.53 -8.12
C LYS A 354 17.05 -17.05 -6.80
N LEU A 355 17.33 -16.36 -5.70
CA LEU A 355 16.96 -16.79 -4.35
C LEU A 355 15.51 -16.44 -4.06
N GLU A 356 14.79 -17.38 -3.47
CA GLU A 356 13.44 -17.16 -2.98
C GLU A 356 13.52 -16.37 -1.67
N ILE A 357 12.88 -15.20 -1.61
CA ILE A 357 12.87 -14.39 -0.39
C ILE A 357 11.69 -14.79 0.49
N ILE A 358 11.97 -15.05 1.76
CA ILE A 358 10.93 -15.19 2.78
C ILE A 358 10.39 -13.79 3.11
N PRO A 359 9.07 -13.53 2.95
CA PRO A 359 8.48 -12.24 3.26
C PRO A 359 8.79 -11.78 4.68
N LEU A 360 9.14 -10.50 4.84
CA LEU A 360 9.56 -9.92 6.13
C LEU A 360 8.50 -10.13 7.23
N ALA A 361 7.21 -9.97 6.90
CA ALA A 361 6.11 -10.18 7.84
C ALA A 361 6.04 -11.63 8.36
N ILE A 362 6.38 -12.62 7.52
CA ILE A 362 6.42 -14.03 7.93
C ILE A 362 7.62 -14.29 8.85
N ALA A 363 8.78 -13.71 8.52
CA ALA A 363 9.96 -13.81 9.38
C ALA A 363 9.70 -13.20 10.77
N GLU A 364 9.09 -12.02 10.82
CA GLU A 364 8.72 -11.33 12.07
C GLU A 364 7.72 -12.13 12.91
N ALA A 365 6.68 -12.69 12.28
CA ALA A 365 5.68 -13.49 12.96
C ALA A 365 6.31 -14.70 13.68
N GLU A 366 7.29 -15.36 13.04
CA GLU A 366 7.96 -16.51 13.66
C GLU A 366 8.95 -16.10 14.75
N ILE A 367 9.69 -14.99 14.57
CA ILE A 367 10.53 -14.42 15.63
C ILE A 367 9.71 -14.15 16.89
N ASN A 368 8.53 -13.55 16.72
CA ASN A 368 7.61 -13.25 17.81
C ASN A 368 7.09 -14.53 18.47
N LYS A 369 6.77 -15.56 17.69
CA LYS A 369 6.32 -16.86 18.19
C LYS A 369 7.40 -17.59 19.00
N CYS A 370 8.67 -17.46 18.60
CA CYS A 370 9.82 -17.96 19.35
C CYS A 370 10.20 -17.08 20.55
N ASN A 371 9.47 -15.97 20.79
CA ASN A 371 9.76 -14.99 21.84
C ASN A 371 11.21 -14.47 21.79
N ILE A 372 11.75 -14.32 20.57
CA ILE A 372 13.11 -13.84 20.35
C ILE A 372 13.08 -12.33 20.30
N ASN A 373 13.71 -11.68 21.29
CA ASN A 373 13.91 -10.24 21.26
C ASN A 373 15.19 -9.91 20.47
N LEU A 374 15.03 -9.59 19.18
CA LEU A 374 16.12 -9.22 18.27
C LEU A 374 17.04 -8.11 18.83
N ASP A 375 16.49 -7.15 19.58
CA ASP A 375 17.27 -6.04 20.14
C ASP A 375 18.20 -6.49 21.28
N SER A 376 18.04 -7.72 21.77
CA SER A 376 18.87 -8.32 22.82
C SER A 376 19.72 -9.51 22.35
N VAL A 377 19.63 -9.88 21.07
CA VAL A 377 20.40 -11.01 20.52
C VAL A 377 21.85 -10.58 20.29
N ASN A 378 22.66 -10.69 21.34
CA ASN A 378 24.11 -10.57 21.25
C ASN A 378 24.76 -11.86 20.71
N ASP A 379 24.05 -12.99 20.81
CA ASP A 379 24.50 -14.29 20.33
C ASP A 379 23.40 -14.96 19.49
N PHE A 380 23.61 -14.97 18.17
CA PHE A 380 22.71 -15.57 17.19
C PHE A 380 22.68 -17.10 17.23
N SER A 381 23.46 -17.73 18.11
CA SER A 381 23.34 -19.16 18.40
C SER A 381 21.93 -19.54 18.89
N ALA A 382 21.23 -18.64 19.60
CA ALA A 382 19.85 -18.84 20.02
C ALA A 382 18.84 -18.78 18.86
N LEU A 383 19.14 -17.98 17.83
CA LEU A 383 18.36 -17.92 16.60
C LEU A 383 18.45 -19.22 15.78
N ASN A 384 19.53 -19.97 16.01
CA ASN A 384 19.99 -21.05 15.14
C ASN A 384 19.16 -22.34 15.23
N SER A 385 18.46 -22.63 16.34
CA SER A 385 17.82 -23.94 16.50
C SER A 385 16.35 -24.01 16.08
N GLU A 386 15.61 -22.92 16.12
CA GLU A 386 14.14 -22.95 15.97
C GLU A 386 13.69 -22.29 14.65
N ILE A 387 14.13 -21.05 14.39
CA ILE A 387 13.82 -20.32 13.15
C ILE A 387 14.37 -21.07 11.92
N ILE A 388 15.60 -21.55 12.00
CA ILE A 388 16.25 -22.27 10.89
C ILE A 388 15.54 -23.59 10.58
N LYS A 389 15.10 -24.32 11.62
CA LYS A 389 14.34 -25.56 11.43
C LYS A 389 13.02 -25.32 10.72
N ASN A 390 12.33 -24.22 11.05
CA ASN A 390 10.99 -23.96 10.53
C ASN A 390 10.99 -23.48 9.07
N PHE A 391 12.05 -22.79 8.62
CA PHE A 391 12.05 -22.18 7.29
C PHE A 391 12.99 -22.79 6.26
N ASN A 392 13.91 -23.67 6.68
CA ASN A 392 14.86 -24.32 5.79
C ASN A 392 15.61 -23.35 4.85
N CYS A 393 16.01 -22.18 5.38
CA CYS A 393 16.68 -21.13 4.62
C CYS A 393 18.18 -21.40 4.45
N LYS A 394 18.74 -21.01 3.30
CA LYS A 394 20.18 -21.13 3.00
C LYS A 394 20.98 -19.98 3.59
N TYR A 395 20.38 -18.80 3.70
CA TYR A 395 20.99 -17.63 4.32
C TYR A 395 19.98 -16.88 5.18
N ILE A 396 20.48 -16.32 6.28
CA ILE A 396 19.77 -15.33 7.10
C ILE A 396 20.57 -14.04 7.03
N ILE A 397 19.91 -12.95 6.67
CA ILE A 397 20.50 -11.61 6.66
C ILE A 397 19.88 -10.84 7.82
N TYR A 398 20.73 -10.27 8.65
CA TYR A 398 20.31 -9.38 9.73
C TYR A 398 21.35 -8.27 9.86
N GLY A 399 21.18 -7.38 10.82
CA GLY A 399 22.15 -6.33 11.00
C GLY A 399 21.79 -5.34 12.06
N SER A 400 22.53 -4.25 12.11
CA SER A 400 22.26 -3.13 13.00
C SER A 400 22.37 -1.79 12.30
N ILE A 401 21.70 -0.82 12.88
CA ILE A 401 21.69 0.57 12.46
C ILE A 401 22.20 1.38 13.65
N THR A 402 23.25 2.17 13.43
CA THR A 402 23.86 3.02 14.46
C THR A 402 23.97 4.44 13.93
N VAL A 403 23.94 5.44 14.81
CA VAL A 403 24.15 6.84 14.47
C VAL A 403 25.42 7.30 15.14
N ILE A 404 26.40 7.71 14.33
CA ILE A 404 27.70 8.18 14.80
C ILE A 404 27.93 9.56 14.18
N ASN A 405 28.04 10.61 15.01
CA ASN A 405 28.32 11.97 14.55
C ASN A 405 27.37 12.49 13.46
N LYS A 406 26.07 12.20 13.59
CA LYS A 406 25.03 12.50 12.58
C LYS A 406 25.15 11.74 11.26
N ASN A 407 25.99 10.70 11.21
CA ASN A 407 26.01 9.74 10.11
C ASN A 407 25.31 8.47 10.55
N LEU A 408 24.50 7.91 9.66
CA LEU A 408 23.94 6.59 9.83
C LEU A 408 24.96 5.56 9.35
N ARG A 409 25.29 4.63 10.22
CA ARG A 409 26.03 3.41 9.92
C ARG A 409 25.04 2.25 9.86
N ILE A 410 25.00 1.57 8.73
CA ILE A 410 24.26 0.31 8.59
C ILE A 410 25.28 -0.81 8.49
N ILE A 411 25.11 -1.84 9.30
CA ILE A 411 25.89 -3.08 9.27
C ILE A 411 24.91 -4.20 8.93
N ALA A 412 25.19 -5.00 7.91
CA ALA A 412 24.41 -6.16 7.52
C ALA A 412 25.31 -7.41 7.55
N ASP A 413 24.92 -8.39 8.33
CA ASP A 413 25.61 -9.67 8.49
C ASP A 413 24.85 -10.76 7.73
N ILE A 414 25.60 -11.61 7.01
CA ILE A 414 25.05 -12.80 6.37
C ILE A 414 25.44 -14.02 7.18
N TYR A 415 24.44 -14.68 7.74
CA TYR A 415 24.59 -15.93 8.46
C TYR A 415 24.20 -17.12 7.59
N LYS A 416 25.03 -18.17 7.65
CA LYS A 416 24.79 -19.44 6.95
C LYS A 416 24.42 -20.54 7.97
N PRO A 417 23.14 -20.93 8.03
CA PRO A 417 22.68 -22.07 8.82
C PRO A 417 23.57 -23.31 8.69
N GLY A 418 23.85 -23.96 9.82
CA GLY A 418 24.66 -25.18 9.88
C GLY A 418 26.18 -24.98 10.02
N ARG A 419 26.73 -23.80 9.68
CA ARG A 419 28.15 -23.48 9.97
C ARG A 419 28.36 -22.81 11.33
N GLY A 420 27.31 -22.22 11.91
CA GLY A 420 27.39 -21.59 13.24
C GLY A 420 28.19 -20.28 13.27
N THR A 421 28.55 -19.71 12.11
CA THR A 421 29.35 -18.50 12.02
C THR A 421 28.75 -17.49 11.04
N ILE A 422 28.97 -16.21 11.31
CA ILE A 422 28.77 -15.14 10.34
C ILE A 422 29.67 -15.44 9.14
N SER A 423 29.09 -15.45 7.95
CA SER A 423 29.79 -15.76 6.71
C SER A 423 30.42 -14.53 6.07
N ASP A 424 29.78 -13.37 6.21
CA ASP A 424 30.31 -12.07 5.80
C ASP A 424 29.57 -10.93 6.52
N SER A 425 30.18 -9.73 6.54
CA SER A 425 29.63 -8.52 7.16
C SER A 425 29.89 -7.31 6.26
N PHE A 426 28.82 -6.58 5.95
CA PHE A 426 28.85 -5.41 5.08
C PHE A 426 28.51 -4.17 5.90
N SER A 427 29.29 -3.10 5.73
CA SER A 427 28.99 -1.83 6.41
C SER A 427 29.07 -0.66 5.45
N ASN A 428 28.23 0.34 5.68
CA ASN A 428 28.30 1.60 4.97
C ASN A 428 27.93 2.77 5.90
N ASP A 429 28.69 3.85 5.79
CA ASP A 429 28.52 5.09 6.55
C ASP A 429 27.99 6.16 5.60
N SER A 430 26.85 6.77 5.93
CA SER A 430 26.29 7.90 5.18
C SER A 430 25.77 9.01 6.06
N GLY A 431 25.72 10.22 5.51
CA GLY A 431 24.89 11.27 6.08
C GLY A 431 23.40 10.93 6.01
N TYR A 432 22.59 11.66 6.76
CA TYR A 432 21.13 11.59 6.63
C TYR A 432 20.66 12.09 5.26
N GLY A 433 19.39 11.82 4.91
CA GLY A 433 18.85 12.32 3.65
C GLY A 433 19.06 11.35 2.49
N LYS A 434 19.40 11.86 1.30
CA LYS A 434 19.56 11.04 0.09
C LYS A 434 20.67 10.00 0.21
N GLU A 435 21.71 10.32 0.97
CA GLU A 435 22.89 9.45 1.17
C GLU A 435 22.55 8.15 1.89
N LEU A 436 21.50 8.14 2.72
CA LEU A 436 20.98 6.94 3.36
C LEU A 436 20.55 5.88 2.34
N PHE A 437 19.75 6.25 1.35
CA PHE A 437 19.24 5.29 0.36
C PHE A 437 20.36 4.78 -0.53
N ILE A 438 21.31 5.64 -0.89
CA ILE A 438 22.53 5.25 -1.60
C ILE A 438 23.30 4.19 -0.79
N SER A 439 23.33 4.34 0.54
CA SER A 439 24.01 3.37 1.40
C SER A 439 23.28 2.05 1.54
N ILE A 440 21.95 2.08 1.66
CA ILE A 440 21.13 0.87 1.67
C ILE A 440 21.25 0.13 0.33
N ASP A 441 21.18 0.84 -0.79
CA ASP A 441 21.35 0.28 -2.13
C ASP A 441 22.75 -0.33 -2.29
N SER A 442 23.79 0.37 -1.83
CA SER A 442 25.16 -0.13 -1.85
C SER A 442 25.34 -1.39 -1.00
N ILE A 443 24.74 -1.47 0.18
CA ILE A 443 24.76 -2.67 1.02
C ILE A 443 24.02 -3.81 0.32
N ALA A 444 22.85 -3.55 -0.24
CA ALA A 444 22.10 -4.55 -0.98
C ALA A 444 22.90 -5.10 -2.18
N ASP A 445 23.60 -4.24 -2.92
CA ASP A 445 24.42 -4.65 -4.06
C ASP A 445 25.62 -5.50 -3.63
N MET A 446 26.28 -5.15 -2.52
CA MET A 446 27.36 -5.97 -1.94
C MET A 446 26.85 -7.36 -1.51
N ILE A 447 25.68 -7.41 -0.86
CA ILE A 447 25.03 -8.66 -0.47
C ILE A 447 24.69 -9.51 -1.71
N ILE A 448 24.09 -8.90 -2.74
CA ILE A 448 23.73 -9.60 -3.99
C ILE A 448 24.98 -10.17 -4.66
N GLN A 449 26.05 -9.39 -4.74
CA GLN A 449 27.32 -9.84 -5.31
C GLN A 449 27.87 -11.03 -4.52
N TYR A 450 27.87 -10.95 -3.19
CA TYR A 450 28.29 -12.06 -2.34
C TYR A 450 27.44 -13.31 -2.59
N LEU A 451 26.11 -13.18 -2.55
CA LEU A 451 25.19 -14.31 -2.71
C LEU A 451 25.35 -14.98 -4.08
N ASN A 452 25.51 -14.20 -5.15
CA ASN A 452 25.74 -14.71 -6.50
C ASN A 452 27.09 -15.42 -6.66
N ASN A 453 28.12 -15.03 -5.90
CA ASN A 453 29.43 -15.71 -5.93
C ASN A 453 29.44 -17.04 -5.17
N GLN A 454 28.42 -17.29 -4.34
CA GLN A 454 28.27 -18.54 -3.58
C GLN A 454 27.36 -19.57 -4.29
N GLU A 455 26.73 -19.20 -5.40
CA GLU A 455 26.05 -20.11 -6.34
C GLU A 455 27.01 -20.58 -7.43
#